data_AF-A0AAV3XQK2-F1
#
_entry.id   AF-A0AAV3XQK2-F1
#
_cell.length_a   1.000
_cell.length_b   1.000
_cell.length_c   1.000
_cell.angle_alpha   90.00
_cell.angle_beta   90.00
_cell.angle_gamma   90.00
#
_symmetry.space_group_name_H-M   'P 1'
#
loop_
_entity.id
_entity.type
_entity.pdbx_description
1 polymer ?
#
loop_
_entity_poly.entity_id
_entity_poly.type
_entity_poly.pdbx_seq_one_letter_code
_entity_poly.pdbx_strand_id
1 'polypeptide(L)'
;MNVLPYQVGIQLGLVWDDSKAIIRLAGNLGNRPAMPVSFMAEIGEFTPLRLAFAWVKSDSVSLILGQTNFFLEFDVHFYRSRLEFEIEPKR
;
A
#
# COMPACT_ATOMS: atom_id res chain seq x y z
N MET A 1 -0.90 -3.36 -6.51
CA MET A 1 0.24 -3.12 -5.60
C MET A 1 -0.14 -2.05 -4.61
N ASN A 2 0.31 -2.16 -3.36
CA ASN A 2 0.08 -1.12 -2.37
C ASN A 2 1.04 0.06 -2.58
N VAL A 3 0.62 1.27 -2.23
CA VAL A 3 1.41 2.49 -2.39
C VAL A 3 1.49 3.19 -1.04
N LEU A 4 2.71 3.49 -0.60
CA LEU A 4 2.97 4.21 0.65
C LEU A 4 3.38 5.66 0.32
N PRO A 5 2.70 6.69 0.85
CA PRO A 5 3.11 8.08 0.70
C PRO A 5 4.44 8.36 1.42
N TYR A 6 5.14 9.41 0.99
CA TYR A 6 6.48 9.72 1.51
C TYR A 6 6.47 9.90 3.03
N GLN A 7 5.62 10.81 3.50
CA GLN A 7 5.55 11.19 4.91
C GLN A 7 5.15 10.04 5.83
N VAL A 8 4.32 9.11 5.35
CA VAL A 8 3.95 7.92 6.13
C VAL A 8 5.18 7.03 6.33
N GLY A 9 5.98 6.81 5.30
CA GLY A 9 7.24 6.06 5.45
C GLY A 9 8.23 6.72 6.40
N ILE A 10 8.33 8.06 6.38
CA ILE A 10 9.15 8.80 7.35
C ILE A 10 8.65 8.60 8.78
N GLN A 11 7.33 8.67 9.01
CA GLN A 11 6.73 8.42 10.33
C GLN A 11 6.98 6.99 10.85
N LEU A 12 7.08 6.02 9.93
CA LEU A 12 7.43 4.64 10.23
C LEU A 12 8.94 4.42 10.41
N GLY A 13 9.76 5.47 10.34
CA GLY A 13 11.21 5.41 10.56
C GLY A 13 12.01 4.94 9.34
N LEU A 14 11.42 4.95 8.15
CA LEU A 14 12.15 4.60 6.93
C LEU A 14 13.10 5.72 6.51
N VAL A 15 14.22 5.31 5.89
CA VAL A 15 15.17 6.21 5.25
C VAL A 15 15.08 6.01 3.75
N TRP A 16 14.84 7.10 3.02
CA TRP A 16 14.78 7.05 1.57
C TRP A 16 16.16 6.87 0.96
N ASP A 17 16.26 5.98 -0.02
CA ASP A 17 17.48 5.72 -0.78
C ASP A 17 17.13 5.70 -2.27
N ASP A 18 17.56 6.73 -3.00
CA ASP A 18 17.28 6.88 -4.42
C ASP A 18 17.87 5.71 -5.25
N SER A 19 18.92 5.02 -4.76
CA SER A 19 19.48 3.83 -5.43
C SER A 19 18.57 2.59 -5.35
N LYS A 20 17.66 2.56 -4.38
CA LYS A 20 16.69 1.48 -4.16
C LYS A 20 15.33 1.78 -4.77
N ALA A 21 15.12 2.97 -5.35
CA ALA A 21 13.86 3.39 -5.94
C ALA A 21 13.62 2.78 -7.35
N ILE A 22 13.62 1.45 -7.42
CA ILE A 22 13.62 0.67 -8.66
C ILE A 22 12.23 0.42 -9.25
N ILE A 23 11.15 0.65 -8.49
CA ILE A 23 9.78 0.44 -8.95
C ILE A 23 9.34 1.65 -9.77
N ARG A 24 8.72 1.41 -10.93
CA ARG A 24 8.03 2.44 -11.72
C ARG A 24 6.53 2.28 -11.62
N LEU A 25 5.86 3.30 -11.09
CA LEU A 25 4.40 3.32 -10.97
C LEU A 25 3.75 3.74 -12.29
N ALA A 26 2.75 2.97 -12.73
CA ALA A 26 1.96 3.26 -13.93
C ALA A 26 0.69 4.08 -13.62
N GLY A 27 -0.02 4.49 -14.67
CA GLY A 27 -1.31 5.20 -14.58
C GLY A 27 -1.17 6.60 -13.97
N ASN A 28 -2.16 7.00 -13.16
CA ASN A 28 -2.25 8.34 -12.56
C ASN A 28 -1.12 8.68 -11.57
N LEU A 29 -0.31 7.70 -11.20
CA LEU A 29 0.83 7.89 -10.30
C LEU A 29 2.11 8.31 -11.05
N GLY A 30 2.10 8.28 -12.39
CA GLY A 30 2.96 9.11 -13.23
C GLY A 30 4.45 8.76 -13.28
N ASN A 31 4.81 7.49 -13.51
CA ASN A 31 6.22 7.03 -13.65
C ASN A 31 7.16 7.46 -12.52
N ARG A 32 6.61 7.83 -11.36
CA ARG A 32 7.38 8.22 -10.19
C ARG A 32 8.18 7.01 -9.69
N PRO A 33 9.48 7.18 -9.39
CA PRO A 33 10.28 6.12 -8.82
C PRO A 33 9.77 5.81 -7.41
N ALA A 34 9.76 4.53 -7.08
CA ALA A 34 9.31 4.04 -5.78
C ALA A 34 10.28 2.99 -5.23
N MET A 35 10.51 3.02 -3.93
CA MET A 35 11.34 2.05 -3.22
C MET A 35 10.45 0.91 -2.70
N PRO A 36 10.79 -0.37 -2.96
CA PRO A 36 10.08 -1.48 -2.35
C PRO A 36 10.35 -1.48 -0.84
N VAL A 37 9.29 -1.55 -0.05
CA VAL A 37 9.37 -1.70 1.41
C VAL A 37 8.32 -2.70 1.88
N SER A 38 8.54 -3.36 3.01
CA SER A 38 7.57 -4.28 3.60
C SER A 38 7.50 -4.13 5.11
N PHE A 39 6.29 -4.28 5.66
CA PHE A 39 6.03 -4.16 7.09
C PHE A 39 5.16 -5.33 7.55
N MET A 40 5.31 -5.71 8.82
CA MET A 40 4.23 -6.40 9.51
C MET A 40 3.17 -5.36 9.81
N ALA A 41 1.99 -5.53 9.25
CA ALA A 41 0.87 -4.62 9.40
C ALA A 41 -0.29 -5.35 10.08
N GLU A 42 -0.98 -4.64 10.94
CA GLU A 42 -2.22 -5.05 11.58
C GLU A 42 -3.36 -4.24 10.96
N ILE A 43 -4.42 -4.93 10.56
CA ILE A 43 -5.57 -4.33 9.88
C ILE A 43 -6.80 -4.67 10.72
N GLY A 44 -7.35 -3.68 11.42
CA GLY A 44 -8.45 -3.92 12.36
C GLY A 44 -8.06 -4.99 13.39
N GLU A 45 -8.95 -5.97 13.57
CA GLU A 45 -8.77 -7.09 14.52
C GLU A 45 -8.20 -8.36 13.87
N PHE A 46 -7.63 -8.26 12.66
CA PHE A 46 -7.08 -9.42 11.95
C PHE A 46 -5.64 -9.73 12.38
N THR A 47 -5.26 -11.00 12.23
CA THR A 47 -3.89 -11.45 12.48
C THR A 47 -2.88 -10.59 11.68
N PRO A 48 -1.81 -10.09 12.33
CA PRO A 48 -0.78 -9.32 11.63
C PRO A 48 -0.16 -10.09 10.47
N LEU A 49 0.06 -9.41 9.35
CA LEU A 49 0.62 -10.01 8.15
C LEU A 49 1.60 -9.09 7.43
N ARG A 50 2.42 -9.66 6.55
CA ARG A 50 3.44 -8.91 5.84
C ARG A 50 2.85 -8.25 4.59
N LEU A 51 2.74 -6.92 4.60
CA LEU A 51 2.33 -6.14 3.44
C LEU A 51 3.53 -5.50 2.75
N ALA A 52 3.55 -5.56 1.42
CA ALA A 52 4.57 -4.94 0.58
C ALA A 52 4.02 -3.66 -0.09
N PHE A 53 4.81 -2.60 -0.07
CA PHE A 53 4.45 -1.29 -0.62
C PHE A 53 5.51 -0.80 -1.60
N ALA A 54 5.05 -0.10 -2.63
CA ALA A 54 5.86 0.87 -3.34
C ALA A 54 5.83 2.19 -2.54
N TRP A 55 6.92 2.49 -1.84
CA TRP A 55 7.06 3.76 -1.14
C TRP A 55 7.49 4.83 -2.13
N VAL A 56 6.74 5.93 -2.20
CA VAL A 56 6.93 6.98 -3.21
C VAL A 56 7.43 8.25 -2.53
N LYS A 57 8.39 8.93 -3.15
CA LYS A 57 8.88 10.25 -2.73
C LYS A 57 7.91 11.37 -3.12
N SER A 58 6.65 11.24 -2.73
CA SER A 58 5.58 12.20 -2.99
C SER A 58 4.46 12.02 -1.97
N ASP A 59 3.93 13.14 -1.46
CA ASP A 59 2.72 13.17 -0.61
C ASP A 59 1.46 13.56 -1.38
N SER A 60 1.57 13.78 -2.69
CA SER A 60 0.40 13.98 -3.57
C SER A 60 -0.39 12.69 -3.85
N VAL A 61 0.00 11.57 -3.21
CA VAL A 61 -0.62 10.25 -3.36
C VAL A 61 -1.18 9.82 -2.01
N SER A 62 -2.35 9.22 -2.01
CA SER A 62 -2.91 8.60 -0.80
C SER A 62 -2.27 7.24 -0.54
N LEU A 63 -2.41 6.73 0.68
CA LEU A 63 -2.19 5.31 0.97
C LEU A 63 -3.13 4.49 0.09
N ILE A 64 -2.57 3.57 -0.71
CA ILE A 64 -3.36 2.68 -1.56
C ILE A 64 -3.11 1.25 -1.10
N LEU A 65 -4.20 0.54 -0.80
CA LEU A 65 -4.22 -0.90 -0.61
C LEU A 65 -4.69 -1.53 -1.93
N GLY A 66 -3.74 -2.14 -2.64
CA GLY A 66 -3.94 -2.53 -4.03
C GLY A 66 -4.08 -4.03 -4.23
N GLN A 67 -4.53 -4.38 -5.43
CA GLN A 67 -4.92 -5.76 -5.75
C GLN A 67 -3.80 -6.80 -5.58
N THR A 68 -2.59 -6.50 -6.07
CA THR A 68 -1.48 -7.47 -6.11
C THR A 68 -0.76 -7.71 -4.77
N ASN A 69 -1.32 -7.27 -3.64
CA ASN A 69 -0.81 -7.61 -2.31
C ASN A 69 -1.97 -7.64 -1.31
N PHE A 70 -2.64 -6.51 -1.05
CA PHE A 70 -3.74 -6.48 -0.09
C PHE A 70 -4.93 -7.38 -0.48
N PHE A 71 -5.38 -7.36 -1.74
CA PHE A 71 -6.53 -8.19 -2.15
C PHE A 71 -6.16 -9.67 -2.36
N LEU A 72 -4.87 -10.02 -2.26
CA LEU A 72 -4.46 -11.42 -2.22
C LEU A 72 -4.61 -11.99 -0.81
N GLU A 73 -4.49 -11.15 0.21
CA GLU A 73 -4.59 -11.50 1.63
C GLU A 73 -6.02 -11.34 2.17
N PHE A 74 -6.81 -10.43 1.55
CA PHE A 74 -8.19 -10.14 1.94
C PHE A 74 -9.15 -10.22 0.75
N ASP A 75 -10.29 -10.87 0.96
CA ASP A 75 -11.46 -10.71 0.12
C ASP A 75 -12.09 -9.34 0.39
N VAL A 76 -12.22 -8.51 -0.65
CA VAL A 76 -12.71 -7.12 -0.54
C VAL A 76 -14.05 -6.99 -1.26
N HIS A 77 -15.10 -6.69 -0.52
CA HIS A 77 -16.47 -6.57 -1.02
C HIS A 77 -16.92 -5.11 -1.02
N PHE A 78 -17.31 -4.57 -2.19
CA PHE A 78 -17.77 -3.19 -2.32
C PHE A 78 -19.29 -3.11 -2.43
N TYR A 79 -19.93 -2.37 -1.53
CA TYR A 79 -21.38 -2.15 -1.52
C TYR A 79 -21.70 -0.72 -1.96
N ARG A 80 -21.68 -0.48 -3.29
CA ARG A 80 -21.79 0.87 -3.88
C ARG A 80 -23.00 1.68 -3.41
N SER A 81 -24.18 1.06 -3.29
CA SER A 81 -25.40 1.77 -2.86
C SER A 81 -25.36 2.22 -1.40
N ARG A 82 -24.51 1.60 -0.57
CA ARG A 82 -24.34 1.89 0.86
C ARG A 82 -23.09 2.71 1.15
N LEU A 83 -22.25 2.95 0.14
CA LEU A 83 -20.97 3.65 0.26
C LEU A 83 -20.02 2.99 1.28
N GLU A 84 -20.13 1.68 1.46
CA GLU A 84 -19.30 0.89 2.38
C GLU A 84 -18.55 -0.21 1.62
N PHE A 85 -17.52 -0.73 2.26
CA PHE A 85 -16.84 -1.95 1.83
C PHE A 85 -16.53 -2.79 3.06
N GLU A 86 -16.44 -4.10 2.86
CA GLU A 86 -16.03 -5.06 3.87
C GLU A 86 -14.76 -5.76 3.41
N ILE A 87 -13.97 -6.20 4.39
CA ILE A 87 -12.78 -7.00 4.16
C ILE A 87 -12.82 -8.24 5.06
N GLU A 88 -12.49 -9.39 4.49
CA GLU A 88 -12.35 -10.66 5.22
C GLU A 88 -11.00 -11.29 4.87
N PRO A 89 -10.28 -11.93 5.80
CA PRO A 89 -9.09 -12.70 5.46
C PRO A 89 -9.44 -13.77 4.44
N LYS A 90 -8.60 -13.92 3.42
CA LYS A 90 -8.78 -14.98 2.43
C LYS A 90 -8.76 -16.35 3.12
N ARG A 91 -9.71 -17.21 2.76
CA ARG A 91 -9.79 -18.59 3.23
C ARG A 91 -8.79 -19.53 2.55
#